data_AF-A0A1J4WN33-F1
#
_entry.id   AF-A0A1J4WN33-F1
#
_cell.length_a   1.000
_cell.length_b   1.000
_cell.length_c   1.000
_cell.angle_alpha   90.00
_cell.angle_beta   90.00
_cell.angle_gamma   90.00
#
_symmetry.space_group_name_H-M   'P 1'
#
loop_
_entity.id
_entity.type
_entity.pdbx_description
1 polymer ?
#
loop_
_entity_poly.entity_id
_entity_poly.type
_entity_poly.pdbx_seq_one_letter_code
_entity_poly.pdbx_strand_id
1 'polypeptide(L)'
;MPDTNQEEKKTGEQPELIDIQWQAPEFEKYEKGPGWFIVLGIFALIIFTIVLLMKNFIFAILIILAVFTIFIYALKEPRLVTFKISGKGITIDTKIYSYDELKSFWIFYELPQIKELSLKSKKLLMPLIKIPLEEQNPTLIRGTLIKFIPEQKQEQSLIDIVAKNIRF
;
A
#
# COMPACT_ATOMS: atom_id res chain seq x y z
N MET A 1 33.58 -27.52 48.97
CA MET A 1 33.44 -26.29 48.16
C MET A 1 33.45 -26.69 46.70
N PRO A 2 32.58 -26.10 45.88
CA PRO A 2 32.12 -26.64 44.61
C PRO A 2 32.79 -25.98 43.41
N ASP A 3 33.10 -26.75 42.37
CA ASP A 3 33.26 -26.19 41.03
C ASP A 3 31.99 -26.46 40.24
N THR A 4 31.17 -25.43 40.28
CA THR A 4 30.12 -25.04 39.35
C THR A 4 30.59 -25.18 37.90
N ASN A 5 29.86 -25.97 37.09
CA ASN A 5 29.37 -25.61 35.76
C ASN A 5 28.86 -26.87 35.03
N GLN A 6 27.64 -27.28 35.38
CA GLN A 6 26.74 -27.82 34.37
C GLN A 6 26.08 -26.62 33.69
N GLU A 7 26.27 -26.47 32.37
CA GLU A 7 25.30 -25.88 31.42
C GLU A 7 25.94 -25.77 30.01
N GLU A 8 26.33 -26.89 29.41
CA GLU A 8 26.39 -26.97 27.95
C GLU A 8 25.09 -27.58 27.44
N LYS A 9 24.01 -26.80 27.57
CA LYS A 9 22.78 -27.09 26.83
C LYS A 9 22.99 -26.56 25.42
N LYS A 10 23.28 -27.48 24.50
CA LYS A 10 23.26 -27.26 23.06
C LYS A 10 21.91 -26.68 22.65
N THR A 11 21.81 -25.37 22.55
CA THR A 11 20.71 -24.70 21.85
C THR A 11 20.98 -24.90 20.37
N GLY A 12 20.25 -25.84 19.78
CA GLY A 12 20.27 -26.08 18.35
C GLY A 12 20.03 -24.77 17.60
N GLU A 13 20.85 -24.57 16.57
CA GLU A 13 20.71 -23.52 15.57
C GLU A 13 19.26 -23.49 15.07
N GLN A 14 18.48 -22.52 15.54
CA GLN A 14 17.33 -22.05 14.77
C GLN A 14 17.92 -21.27 13.58
N PRO A 15 17.54 -21.57 12.34
CA PRO A 15 18.02 -20.78 11.20
C PRO A 15 17.64 -19.33 11.47
N GLU A 16 18.58 -18.39 11.27
CA GLU A 16 18.32 -16.95 11.42
C GLU A 16 17.07 -16.55 10.62
N LEU A 17 15.92 -16.54 11.30
CA LEU A 17 14.66 -16.12 10.70
C LEU A 17 14.69 -14.60 10.76
N ILE A 18 15.20 -13.98 9.70
CA ILE A 18 15.14 -12.54 9.56
C ILE A 18 13.66 -12.15 9.54
N ASP A 19 13.19 -11.64 10.67
CA ASP A 19 11.82 -11.20 10.88
C ASP A 19 11.78 -9.68 10.70
N ILE A 20 11.62 -9.24 9.45
CA ILE A 20 11.57 -7.80 9.15
C ILE A 20 10.13 -7.36 9.33
N GLN A 21 9.87 -6.54 10.34
CA GLN A 21 8.57 -5.95 10.60
C GLN A 21 8.64 -4.43 10.51
N TRP A 22 7.72 -3.83 9.77
CA TRP A 22 7.55 -2.39 9.69
C TRP A 22 6.07 -2.02 9.57
N GLN A 23 5.75 -0.78 9.87
CA GLN A 23 4.44 -0.21 9.65
C GLN A 23 4.53 0.75 8.48
N ALA A 24 3.58 0.65 7.55
CA ALA A 24 3.47 1.56 6.43
C ALA A 24 1.99 1.82 6.12
N PRO A 25 1.63 2.98 5.55
CA PRO A 25 0.25 3.24 5.15
C PRO A 25 -0.21 2.24 4.07
N GLU A 26 -1.47 1.79 4.16
CA GLU A 26 -2.07 0.83 3.20
C GLU A 26 -1.98 1.30 1.73
N PHE A 27 -1.98 2.61 1.52
CA PHE A 27 -1.84 3.27 0.22
C PHE A 27 -1.02 4.54 0.39
N GLU A 28 -0.22 4.91 -0.62
CA GLU A 28 0.41 6.23 -0.66
C GLU A 28 -0.69 7.30 -0.65
N LYS A 29 -0.69 8.16 0.37
CA LYS A 29 -1.56 9.33 0.44
C LYS A 29 -0.97 10.38 -0.49
N TYR A 30 -1.53 10.52 -1.68
CA TYR A 30 -1.36 11.77 -2.41
C TYR A 30 -2.04 12.87 -1.60
N GLU A 31 -1.25 13.83 -1.10
CA GLU A 31 -1.79 15.00 -0.43
C GLU A 31 -2.64 15.78 -1.43
N LYS A 32 -3.95 15.62 -1.34
CA LYS A 32 -4.91 16.39 -2.13
C LYS A 32 -4.78 17.86 -1.73
N GLY A 33 -4.05 18.62 -2.53
CA GLY A 33 -3.86 20.04 -2.31
C GLY A 33 -5.19 20.81 -2.41
N PRO A 34 -5.24 22.06 -1.92
CA PRO A 34 -6.45 22.90 -1.93
C PRO A 34 -7.08 23.06 -3.32
N GLY A 35 -6.28 22.97 -4.39
CA GLY A 35 -6.78 23.00 -5.77
C GLY A 35 -7.76 21.87 -6.11
N TRP A 36 -7.59 20.68 -5.53
CA TRP A 36 -8.49 19.54 -5.75
C TRP A 36 -9.89 19.82 -5.20
N PHE A 37 -9.97 20.42 -4.01
CA PHE A 37 -11.22 20.82 -3.39
C PHE A 37 -11.89 21.97 -4.15
N ILE A 38 -11.11 22.90 -4.70
CA ILE A 38 -11.63 24.00 -5.54
C ILE A 38 -12.27 23.43 -6.82
N VAL A 39 -11.60 22.50 -7.51
CA VAL A 39 -12.15 21.85 -8.72
C VAL A 39 -13.45 21.10 -8.41
N LEU A 40 -13.46 20.32 -7.31
CA LEU A 40 -14.68 19.63 -6.87
C LEU A 40 -15.82 20.61 -6.56
N GLY A 41 -15.51 21.74 -5.90
CA GLY A 41 -16.48 22.80 -5.60
C GLY A 41 -17.04 23.48 -6.84
N ILE A 42 -16.19 23.82 -7.81
CA ILE A 42 -16.63 24.41 -9.09
C ILE A 42 -17.53 23.43 -9.84
N PHE A 43 -17.14 22.15 -9.91
CA PHE A 43 -17.93 21.12 -10.56
C PHE A 43 -19.30 20.94 -9.90
N ALA A 44 -19.33 20.90 -8.56
CA ALA A 44 -20.57 20.85 -7.80
C ALA A 44 -21.47 22.07 -8.05
N LEU A 45 -20.89 23.28 -8.11
CA LEU A 45 -21.61 24.53 -8.37
C LEU A 45 -22.27 24.55 -9.76
N ILE A 46 -21.52 24.12 -10.80
CA ILE A 46 -22.03 24.03 -12.17
C ILE A 46 -23.24 23.10 -12.23
N ILE A 47 -23.10 21.90 -11.66
CA ILE A 47 -24.18 20.91 -11.67
C ILE A 47 -25.37 21.43 -10.87
N PHE A 48 -25.15 21.98 -9.68
CA PHE A 48 -26.22 22.54 -8.86
C PHE A 48 -27.02 23.62 -9.59
N THR A 49 -26.32 24.49 -10.34
CA THR A 49 -26.96 25.53 -11.17
C THR A 49 -27.83 24.91 -12.26
N ILE A 50 -27.32 23.93 -13.01
CA ILE A 50 -28.07 23.23 -14.07
C ILE A 50 -29.35 22.60 -13.49
N VAL A 51 -29.24 21.99 -12.32
CA VAL A 51 -30.35 21.28 -11.68
C VAL A 51 -31.44 22.23 -11.20
N LEU A 52 -31.06 23.42 -10.70
CA LEU A 52 -32.00 24.48 -10.38
C LEU A 52 -32.77 24.94 -11.62
N LEU A 53 -32.09 25.11 -12.76
CA LEU A 53 -32.75 25.46 -14.03
C LEU A 53 -33.75 24.37 -14.47
N MET A 54 -33.41 23.10 -14.27
CA MET A 54 -34.30 21.97 -14.58
C MET A 54 -35.41 21.77 -13.54
N LYS A 55 -35.40 22.50 -12.42
CA LYS A 55 -36.31 22.36 -11.27
C LYS A 55 -36.41 20.91 -10.77
N ASN A 56 -35.32 20.16 -10.90
CA ASN A 56 -35.27 18.74 -10.54
C ASN A 56 -34.68 18.56 -9.14
N PHE A 57 -35.54 18.63 -8.12
CA PHE A 57 -35.14 18.53 -6.72
C PHE A 57 -34.51 17.18 -6.35
N ILE A 58 -34.93 16.08 -6.99
CA ILE A 58 -34.39 14.74 -6.71
C ILE A 58 -32.92 14.67 -7.12
N PHE A 59 -32.60 15.20 -8.31
CA PHE A 59 -31.23 15.21 -8.80
C PHE A 59 -30.34 16.13 -7.95
N ALA A 60 -30.87 17.23 -7.43
CA ALA A 60 -30.11 18.13 -6.54
C ALA A 60 -29.63 17.40 -5.28
N ILE A 61 -30.53 16.63 -4.66
CA ILE A 61 -30.22 15.83 -3.47
C ILE A 61 -29.15 14.77 -3.79
N LEU A 62 -29.26 14.10 -4.94
CA LEU A 62 -28.29 13.09 -5.37
C LEU A 62 -26.88 13.68 -5.53
N ILE A 63 -26.77 14.89 -6.09
CA ILE A 63 -25.49 15.58 -6.25
C ILE A 63 -24.90 15.96 -4.89
N ILE A 64 -25.72 16.46 -3.95
CA ILE A 64 -25.25 16.76 -2.59
C ILE A 64 -24.69 15.50 -1.93
N LEU A 65 -25.39 14.36 -2.05
CA LEU A 65 -24.92 13.08 -1.49
C LEU A 65 -23.62 12.61 -2.16
N ALA A 66 -23.50 12.75 -3.48
CA ALA A 66 -22.28 12.38 -4.21
C ALA A 66 -21.09 13.22 -3.77
N VAL A 67 -21.24 14.56 -3.71
CA VAL A 67 -20.18 15.48 -3.26
C VAL A 67 -19.78 15.17 -1.83
N PHE A 68 -20.75 14.95 -0.94
CA PHE A 68 -20.50 14.61 0.46
C PHE A 68 -19.75 13.28 0.59
N THR A 69 -20.14 12.27 -0.18
CA THR A 69 -19.46 10.96 -0.20
C THR A 69 -18.02 11.08 -0.70
N ILE A 70 -17.81 11.81 -1.79
CA ILE A 70 -16.48 12.10 -2.33
C ILE A 70 -15.63 12.85 -1.29
N PHE A 71 -16.22 13.80 -0.58
CA PHE A 71 -15.55 14.58 0.45
C PHE A 71 -15.10 13.72 1.64
N ILE A 72 -15.99 12.87 2.17
CA ILE A 72 -15.64 11.89 3.23
C ILE A 72 -14.50 10.99 2.76
N TYR A 73 -14.60 10.47 1.53
CA TYR A 73 -13.57 9.58 0.99
C TYR A 73 -12.23 10.31 0.77
N ALA A 74 -12.26 11.59 0.45
CA ALA A 74 -11.07 12.43 0.31
C ALA A 74 -10.40 12.74 1.66
N LEU A 75 -11.17 12.82 2.75
CA LEU A 75 -10.65 13.03 4.11
C LEU A 75 -10.19 11.73 4.79
N LYS A 76 -10.57 10.57 4.26
CA LYS A 76 -10.20 9.27 4.85
C LYS A 76 -8.68 9.10 4.81
N GLU A 77 -8.06 9.07 5.99
CA GLU A 77 -6.63 8.83 6.11
C GLU A 77 -6.30 7.36 5.84
N PRO A 78 -5.16 7.05 5.20
CA PRO A 78 -4.72 5.67 5.04
C PRO A 78 -4.48 5.08 6.42
N ARG A 79 -4.99 3.87 6.64
CA ARG A 79 -4.69 3.14 7.88
C ARG A 79 -3.24 2.70 7.85
N LEU A 80 -2.59 2.75 9.02
CA LEU A 80 -1.28 2.13 9.21
C LEU A 80 -1.47 0.61 9.20
N VAL A 81 -0.76 -0.07 8.31
CA VAL A 81 -0.78 -1.52 8.17
C VAL A 81 0.57 -2.07 8.62
N THR A 82 0.54 -3.13 9.42
CA THR A 82 1.76 -3.81 9.87
C THR A 82 2.17 -4.83 8.82
N PHE A 83 3.36 -4.67 8.25
CA PHE A 83 3.96 -5.59 7.30
C PHE A 83 5.05 -6.39 8.00
N LYS A 84 5.08 -7.69 7.76
CA LYS A 84 6.08 -8.59 8.33
C LYS A 84 6.53 -9.62 7.30
N ILE A 85 7.83 -9.62 6.98
CA ILE A 85 8.46 -10.63 6.15
C ILE A 85 9.06 -11.67 7.10
N SER A 86 8.61 -12.92 6.99
CA SER A 86 9.18 -14.05 7.72
C SER A 86 9.44 -15.19 6.75
N GLY A 87 10.23 -16.20 7.15
CA GLY A 87 10.53 -17.35 6.28
C GLY A 87 9.33 -18.18 5.81
N LYS A 88 8.13 -17.97 6.39
CA LYS A 88 6.88 -18.63 5.98
C LYS A 88 6.11 -17.85 4.90
N GLY A 89 6.42 -16.56 4.71
CA GLY A 89 5.68 -15.68 3.81
C GLY A 89 5.62 -14.23 4.30
N ILE A 90 4.78 -13.45 3.64
CA ILE A 90 4.58 -12.02 3.93
C ILE A 90 3.26 -11.85 4.68
N THR A 91 3.32 -11.38 5.92
CA THR A 91 2.14 -11.06 6.73
C THR A 91 1.79 -9.59 6.54
N ILE A 92 0.52 -9.34 6.21
CA ILE A 92 -0.06 -8.01 6.07
C ILE A 92 -1.20 -7.94 7.08
N ASP A 93 -1.01 -7.13 8.12
CA ASP A 93 -1.89 -7.01 9.28
C ASP A 93 -2.15 -8.36 9.97
N THR A 94 -3.27 -9.00 9.66
CA THR A 94 -3.67 -10.32 10.20
C THR A 94 -3.60 -11.46 9.18
N LYS A 95 -3.33 -11.16 7.91
CA LYS A 95 -3.32 -12.15 6.81
C LYS A 95 -1.90 -12.54 6.42
N ILE A 96 -1.65 -13.84 6.33
CA ILE A 96 -0.37 -14.40 5.88
C ILE A 96 -0.50 -14.76 4.40
N TYR A 97 0.33 -14.14 3.56
CA TYR A 97 0.52 -14.50 2.15
C TYR A 97 1.73 -15.41 2.04
N SER A 98 1.50 -16.70 1.77
CA SER A 98 2.59 -17.66 1.56
C SER A 98 3.30 -17.36 0.24
N TYR A 99 4.60 -17.65 0.16
CA TYR A 99 5.38 -17.41 -1.06
C TYR A 99 4.82 -18.14 -2.29
N ASP A 100 4.19 -19.30 -2.12
CA ASP A 100 3.52 -20.04 -3.18
C ASP A 100 2.31 -19.31 -3.78
N GLU A 101 1.67 -18.42 -3.02
CA GLU A 101 0.55 -17.59 -3.49
C GLU A 101 1.01 -16.35 -4.27
N LEU A 102 2.31 -16.06 -4.23
CA LEU A 102 2.93 -14.91 -4.86
C LEU A 102 3.59 -15.35 -6.18
N LYS A 103 3.45 -14.53 -7.21
CA LYS A 103 3.93 -14.83 -8.57
C LYS A 103 5.26 -14.16 -8.86
N SER A 104 5.38 -12.89 -8.53
CA SER A 104 6.58 -12.07 -8.77
C SER A 104 6.62 -10.90 -7.82
N PHE A 105 7.80 -10.33 -7.63
CA PHE A 105 7.95 -9.03 -6.96
C PHE A 105 8.78 -8.06 -7.80
N TRP A 106 8.58 -6.77 -7.55
CA TRP A 106 9.39 -5.69 -8.11
C TRP A 106 9.54 -4.58 -7.07
N ILE A 107 10.73 -3.99 -6.97
CA ILE A 107 10.95 -2.84 -6.08
C ILE A 107 11.07 -1.59 -6.96
N PHE A 108 10.15 -0.66 -6.79
CA PHE A 108 10.26 0.68 -7.35
C PHE A 108 11.16 1.52 -6.44
N TYR A 109 12.33 1.88 -6.97
CA TYR A 109 13.33 2.71 -6.30
C TYR A 109 13.57 3.97 -7.13
N GLU A 110 12.81 5.02 -6.85
CA GLU A 110 12.99 6.33 -7.46
C GLU A 110 13.27 7.36 -6.37
N LEU A 111 14.55 7.66 -6.16
CA LEU A 111 14.95 8.82 -5.35
C LEU A 111 14.48 10.08 -6.05
N PRO A 112 13.87 11.06 -5.34
CA PRO A 112 13.84 11.24 -3.88
C PRO A 112 12.54 10.82 -3.17
N GLN A 113 11.58 10.15 -3.83
CA GLN A 113 10.21 10.04 -3.30
C GLN A 113 9.61 8.64 -3.17
N ILE A 114 10.09 7.61 -3.89
CA ILE A 114 9.39 6.32 -3.95
C ILE A 114 10.31 5.17 -3.57
N LYS A 115 9.96 4.48 -2.48
CA LYS A 115 10.47 3.16 -2.11
C LYS A 115 9.26 2.25 -1.93
N GLU A 116 8.83 1.60 -3.00
CA GLU A 116 7.64 0.74 -2.98
C GLU A 116 8.01 -0.68 -3.40
N LEU A 117 7.57 -1.67 -2.64
CA LEU A 117 7.60 -3.07 -3.01
C LEU A 117 6.26 -3.45 -3.64
N SER A 118 6.30 -3.79 -4.91
CA SER A 118 5.16 -4.36 -5.63
C SER A 118 5.23 -5.87 -5.60
N LEU A 119 4.12 -6.50 -5.19
CA LEU A 119 3.96 -7.95 -5.15
C LEU A 119 2.79 -8.34 -6.04
N LYS A 120 3.03 -9.27 -6.96
CA LYS A 120 1.98 -9.85 -7.79
C LYS A 120 1.45 -11.12 -7.12
N SER A 121 0.19 -11.15 -6.74
CA SER A 121 -0.45 -12.38 -6.24
C SER A 121 -0.99 -13.24 -7.39
N LYS A 122 -1.05 -14.55 -7.19
CA LYS A 122 -1.76 -15.49 -8.08
C LYS A 122 -3.29 -15.41 -7.92
N LYS A 123 -3.80 -14.68 -6.91
CA LYS A 123 -5.24 -14.54 -6.64
C LYS A 123 -5.93 -13.62 -7.66
N LEU A 124 -7.08 -14.05 -8.17
CA LEU A 124 -7.85 -13.34 -9.21
C LEU A 124 -8.45 -12.02 -8.71
N LEU A 125 -8.83 -11.95 -7.43
CA LEU A 125 -9.50 -10.79 -6.83
C LEU A 125 -8.54 -9.65 -6.43
N MET A 126 -7.25 -9.94 -6.22
CA MET A 126 -6.28 -8.98 -5.71
C MET A 126 -4.90 -9.28 -6.31
N PRO A 127 -4.72 -9.01 -7.62
CA PRO A 127 -3.54 -9.45 -8.37
C PRO A 127 -2.27 -8.65 -8.05
N LEU A 128 -2.40 -7.46 -7.44
CA LEU A 128 -1.31 -6.54 -7.17
C LEU A 128 -1.42 -6.01 -5.74
N ILE A 129 -0.33 -6.12 -4.98
CA ILE A 129 -0.19 -5.60 -3.61
C ILE A 129 1.00 -4.65 -3.64
N LYS A 130 0.77 -3.39 -3.28
CA LYS A 130 1.80 -2.35 -3.17
C LYS A 130 2.13 -2.14 -1.70
N ILE A 131 3.41 -2.18 -1.33
CA ILE A 131 3.87 -2.05 0.05
C ILE A 131 4.90 -0.92 0.12
N PRO A 132 4.62 0.20 0.81
CA PRO A 132 5.62 1.23 1.02
C PRO A 132 6.73 0.69 1.93
N LEU A 133 7.98 0.91 1.55
CA LEU A 133 9.16 0.45 2.28
C LEU A 133 9.71 1.53 3.24
N GLU A 134 9.26 2.77 3.14
CA GLU A 134 9.67 3.91 3.99
C GLU A 134 11.19 3.97 4.28
N GLU A 135 11.61 3.72 5.53
CA GLU A 135 13.00 3.77 5.96
C GLU A 135 13.75 2.43 5.77
N GLN A 136 13.05 1.35 5.40
CA GLN A 136 13.66 0.04 5.25
C GLN A 136 14.66 0.00 4.11
N ASN A 137 15.71 -0.81 4.28
CA ASN A 137 16.76 -0.96 3.27
C ASN A 137 16.25 -1.85 2.13
N PRO A 138 16.02 -1.31 0.91
CA PRO A 138 15.47 -2.07 -0.20
C PRO A 138 16.40 -3.21 -0.65
N THR A 139 17.70 -3.09 -0.41
CA THR A 139 18.69 -4.11 -0.76
C THR A 139 18.55 -5.35 0.13
N LEU A 140 18.29 -5.17 1.42
CA LEU A 140 18.06 -6.29 2.36
C LEU A 140 16.76 -7.02 2.02
N ILE A 141 15.70 -6.26 1.72
CA ILE A 141 14.40 -6.81 1.31
C ILE A 141 14.55 -7.58 0.00
N ARG A 142 15.20 -7.01 -1.01
CA ARG A 142 15.47 -7.68 -2.29
C ARG A 142 16.22 -8.99 -2.09
N GLY A 143 17.31 -8.97 -1.32
CA GLY A 143 18.13 -10.16 -1.06
C GLY A 143 17.38 -11.26 -0.30
N THR A 144 16.35 -10.89 0.47
CA THR A 144 15.49 -11.85 1.17
C THR A 144 14.43 -12.41 0.22
N LEU A 145 13.71 -11.55 -0.52
CA LEU A 145 12.59 -11.97 -1.38
C LEU A 145 13.04 -12.77 -2.60
N ILE A 146 14.21 -12.47 -3.18
CA ILE A 146 14.72 -13.17 -4.37
C ILE A 146 14.98 -14.66 -4.13
N LYS A 147 15.15 -15.06 -2.87
CA LYS A 147 15.32 -16.47 -2.47
C LYS A 147 14.00 -17.26 -2.54
N PHE A 148 12.85 -16.58 -2.51
CA PHE A 148 11.54 -17.20 -2.42
C PHE A 148 10.65 -16.97 -3.66
N ILE A 149 10.74 -15.79 -4.29
CA ILE A 149 9.91 -15.39 -5.44
C ILE A 149 10.82 -14.79 -6.51
N PRO A 150 10.54 -15.00 -7.82
CA PRO A 150 11.29 -14.32 -8.88
C PRO A 150 11.04 -12.81 -8.90
N GLU A 151 12.12 -12.05 -9.12
CA GLU A 151 12.06 -10.62 -9.43
C GLU A 151 11.64 -10.45 -10.90
N GLN A 152 10.49 -9.80 -11.16
CA GLN A 152 10.03 -9.50 -12.52
C GLN A 152 9.62 -8.05 -12.62
N LYS A 153 10.08 -7.34 -13.66
CA LYS A 153 9.69 -5.96 -13.91
C LYS A 153 8.18 -5.87 -14.06
N GLN A 154 7.52 -5.19 -13.13
CA GLN A 154 6.11 -4.89 -13.22
C GLN A 154 5.96 -3.53 -13.89
N GLU A 155 5.16 -3.48 -14.95
CA GLU A 155 4.78 -2.20 -15.55
C GLU A 155 3.93 -1.44 -14.54
N GLN A 156 4.31 -0.20 -14.25
CA GLN A 156 3.41 0.73 -13.57
C GLN A 156 2.13 0.81 -14.40
N SER A 157 0.97 0.73 -13.75
CA SER A 157 -0.29 0.91 -14.47
C SER A 157 -0.23 2.27 -15.18
N LEU A 158 -0.66 2.35 -16.44
CA LEU A 158 -0.68 3.64 -17.17
C LEU A 158 -1.49 4.70 -16.39
N ILE A 159 -2.42 4.24 -15.56
CA ILE A 159 -3.21 5.06 -14.63
C ILE A 159 -2.32 5.68 -13.54
N ASP A 160 -1.31 4.95 -13.04
CA ASP A 160 -0.36 5.45 -12.03
C ASP A 160 0.58 6.51 -12.61
N ILE A 161 1.04 6.33 -13.86
CA ILE A 161 1.88 7.33 -14.57
C ILE A 161 1.10 8.62 -14.77
N VAL A 162 -0.16 8.48 -15.18
CA VAL A 162 -1.07 9.61 -15.36
C VAL A 162 -1.35 10.28 -14.00
N ALA A 163 -1.71 9.54 -12.95
CA ALA A 163 -1.93 10.08 -11.61
C ALA A 163 -0.70 10.84 -11.07
N LYS A 164 0.50 10.30 -11.26
CA LYS A 164 1.78 10.90 -10.86
C LYS A 164 2.04 12.25 -11.55
N ASN A 165 1.76 12.35 -12.85
CA ASN A 165 1.95 13.59 -13.58
C ASN A 165 0.90 14.67 -13.25
N ILE A 166 -0.27 14.25 -12.75
CA ILE A 166 -1.36 15.17 -12.40
C ILE A 166 -1.35 15.55 -10.90
N ARG A 167 -0.42 15.02 -10.07
CA ARG A 167 -0.46 15.14 -8.59
C ARG A 167 -1.86 14.79 -8.07
N PHE A 168 -2.39 13.65 -8.51
CA PHE A 168 -3.70 13.11 -8.09
C PHE A 168 -3.53 12.02 -7.05
#